data_AF-A0A7S1Y4G1-F1
#
_entry.id   AF-A0A7S1Y4G1-F1
#
_cell.length_a   1.000
_cell.length_b   1.000
_cell.length_c   1.000
_cell.angle_alpha   90.00
_cell.angle_beta   90.00
_cell.angle_gamma   90.00
#
_symmetry.space_group_name_H-M   'P 1'
#
loop_
_entity.id
_entity.type
_entity.pdbx_description
1 polymer ?
#
loop_
_entity_poly.entity_id
_entity_poly.type
_entity_poly.pdbx_seq_one_letter_code
_entity_poly.pdbx_strand_id
1 'polypeptide(L)'
;AKPLDPVEAAFDSARRKVLPPFDGDAMEAHMIYTSRDIAGDEVWARVTRVTEACMHKGKDRMLQSVVERGFWHDCAKGIVETSILVDSPGTKDQIRSCIILNQMLTFYQKAQRSSRFK
;
A
#
# COMPACT_ATOMS: atom_id res chain seq x y z
N ALA A 1 15.36 -14.99 -30.63
CA ALA A 1 14.15 -14.55 -29.91
C ALA A 1 13.08 -14.22 -30.94
N LYS A 2 11.84 -14.69 -30.76
CA LYS A 2 10.72 -14.28 -31.62
C LYS A 2 10.45 -12.78 -31.32
N PRO A 3 10.31 -11.91 -32.33
CA PRO A 3 9.94 -10.53 -32.07
C PRO A 3 8.58 -10.49 -31.36
N LEU A 4 8.49 -9.72 -30.28
CA LEU A 4 7.24 -9.48 -29.56
C LEU A 4 6.20 -8.89 -30.52
N ASP A 5 4.96 -9.36 -30.43
CA ASP A 5 3.84 -8.79 -31.17
C ASP A 5 3.74 -7.29 -30.82
N PRO A 6 3.75 -6.38 -31.80
CA PRO A 6 3.59 -4.94 -31.56
C PRO A 6 2.35 -4.59 -30.73
N VAL A 7 1.28 -5.39 -30.85
CA VAL A 7 0.05 -5.22 -30.07
C VAL A 7 0.29 -5.55 -28.60
N GLU A 8 0.93 -6.68 -28.30
CA GLU A 8 1.30 -7.06 -26.93
C GLU A 8 2.26 -6.04 -26.30
N ALA A 9 3.27 -5.58 -27.06
CA ALA A 9 4.20 -4.56 -26.59
C ALA A 9 3.51 -3.22 -26.29
N ALA A 10 2.51 -2.83 -27.08
CA ALA A 10 1.72 -1.64 -26.85
C ALA A 10 0.83 -1.77 -25.60
N PHE A 11 0.20 -2.93 -25.40
CA PHE A 11 -0.59 -3.22 -24.20
C PHE A 11 0.27 -3.21 -22.93
N ASP A 12 1.45 -3.83 -22.95
CA ASP A 12 2.36 -3.82 -21.82
C ASP A 12 2.86 -2.42 -21.48
N SER A 13 3.17 -1.62 -22.50
CA SER A 13 3.57 -0.22 -22.33
C SER A 13 2.44 0.62 -21.73
N ALA A 14 1.20 0.45 -22.21
CA ALA A 14 0.04 1.13 -21.65
C ALA A 14 -0.24 0.70 -20.21
N ARG A 15 -0.14 -0.61 -19.93
CA ARG A 15 -0.34 -1.19 -18.60
C ARG A 15 0.63 -0.61 -17.57
N ARG A 16 1.92 -0.55 -17.89
CA ARG A 16 2.98 0.00 -17.00
C ARG A 16 2.77 1.48 -16.65
N LYS A 17 1.99 2.23 -17.43
CA LYS A 17 1.68 3.64 -17.14
C LYS A 17 0.56 3.82 -16.12
N VAL A 18 -0.31 2.82 -15.97
CA VAL A 18 -1.58 2.97 -15.24
C VAL A 18 -1.66 2.00 -14.05
N LEU A 19 -1.12 0.80 -14.20
CA LEU A 19 -1.15 -0.23 -13.18
C LEU A 19 0.21 -0.38 -12.50
N PRO A 20 0.23 -0.81 -11.23
CA PRO A 20 1.46 -1.16 -10.55
C PRO A 20 2.23 -2.29 -11.24
N PRO A 21 3.52 -2.48 -10.89
CA PRO A 21 4.31 -3.61 -11.35
C PRO A 21 3.58 -4.94 -11.10
N PHE A 22 3.54 -5.78 -12.12
CA PHE A 22 2.89 -7.09 -12.10
C PHE A 22 3.95 -8.18 -12.17
N ASP A 23 3.89 -9.13 -11.24
CA ASP A 23 4.71 -10.34 -11.26
C ASP A 23 3.86 -11.56 -11.61
N GLY A 24 4.06 -12.09 -12.83
CA GLY A 24 3.35 -13.26 -13.34
C GLY A 24 3.94 -14.59 -12.85
N ASP A 25 5.16 -14.57 -12.34
CA ASP A 25 5.88 -15.74 -11.83
C ASP A 25 5.76 -15.87 -10.30
N ALA A 26 4.95 -14.99 -9.68
CA ALA A 26 4.77 -14.95 -8.24
C ALA A 26 4.18 -16.27 -7.71
N MET A 27 4.84 -16.84 -6.70
CA MET A 27 4.42 -18.12 -6.10
C MET A 27 3.10 -18.02 -5.33
N GLU A 28 2.75 -16.82 -4.85
CA GLU A 28 1.54 -16.58 -4.08
C GLU A 28 0.76 -15.39 -4.63
N ALA A 29 -0.57 -15.44 -4.52
CA ALA A 29 -1.45 -14.40 -5.05
C ALA A 29 -1.15 -13.00 -4.49
N HIS A 30 -0.74 -12.92 -3.22
CA HIS A 30 -0.41 -11.66 -2.57
C HIS A 30 0.93 -11.05 -3.04
N MET A 31 1.76 -11.84 -3.73
CA MET A 31 3.04 -11.39 -4.27
C MET A 31 2.92 -10.81 -5.69
N ILE A 32 1.80 -11.07 -6.39
CA ILE A 32 1.56 -10.55 -7.75
C ILE A 32 1.63 -9.02 -7.81
N TYR A 33 1.14 -8.36 -6.75
CA TYR A 33 1.23 -6.91 -6.56
C TYR A 33 1.67 -6.61 -5.14
N THR A 34 2.97 -6.49 -4.91
CA THR A 34 3.45 -6.18 -3.57
C THR A 34 3.20 -4.71 -3.23
N SER A 35 2.81 -4.44 -1.98
CA SER A 35 2.64 -3.05 -1.52
C SER A 35 3.94 -2.25 -1.54
N ARG A 36 5.08 -2.94 -1.46
CA ARG A 36 6.41 -2.33 -1.61
C ARG A 36 6.60 -1.81 -3.03
N ASP A 37 6.32 -2.62 -4.03
CA ASP A 37 6.52 -2.22 -5.44
C ASP A 37 5.54 -1.13 -5.85
N ILE A 38 4.31 -1.17 -5.33
CA ILE A 38 3.32 -0.10 -5.53
C ILE A 38 3.83 1.23 -4.95
N ALA A 39 4.40 1.21 -3.74
CA ALA A 39 4.82 2.43 -3.04
C ALA A 39 6.18 2.98 -3.51
N GLY A 40 7.06 2.10 -3.99
CA GLY A 40 8.46 2.40 -4.23
C GLY A 40 9.29 2.44 -2.94
N ASP A 41 10.61 2.26 -3.08
CA ASP A 41 11.52 2.08 -1.94
C ASP A 41 11.53 3.26 -0.95
N GLU A 42 11.44 4.50 -1.45
CA GLU A 42 11.48 5.68 -0.59
C GLU A 42 10.26 5.75 0.36
N VAL A 43 9.06 5.58 -0.19
CA VAL A 43 7.83 5.58 0.59
C VAL A 43 7.82 4.38 1.52
N TRP A 44 8.22 3.21 1.04
CA TRP A 44 8.31 1.99 1.85
C TRP A 44 9.23 2.16 3.07
N ALA A 45 10.40 2.77 2.89
CA ALA A 45 11.34 3.04 3.97
C ALA A 45 10.78 4.04 5.00
N ARG A 46 10.03 5.06 4.55
CA ARG A 46 9.35 6.01 5.45
C ARG A 46 8.25 5.31 6.26
N VAL A 47 7.40 4.54 5.61
CA VAL A 47 6.29 3.82 6.27
C VAL A 47 6.84 2.77 7.24
N THR A 48 7.91 2.07 6.88
CA THR A 48 8.59 1.11 7.76
C THR A 48 9.02 1.74 9.08
N ARG A 49 9.64 2.92 9.05
CA ARG A 49 10.01 3.65 10.28
C ARG A 49 8.81 3.99 11.15
N VAL A 50 7.68 4.37 10.55
CA VAL A 50 6.44 4.65 11.29
C VAL A 50 5.91 3.37 11.93
N THR A 51 5.83 2.27 11.18
CA THR A 51 5.40 0.97 11.69
C THR A 51 6.27 0.52 12.86
N GLU A 52 7.59 0.57 12.73
CA GLU A 52 8.55 0.20 13.78
C GLU A 52 8.37 1.05 15.04
N ALA A 53 8.21 2.37 14.89
CA ALA A 53 7.95 3.26 16.02
C ALA A 53 6.64 2.92 16.76
N CYS A 54 5.63 2.40 16.06
CA CYS A 54 4.39 1.93 16.67
C CYS A 54 4.56 0.57 17.38
N MET A 55 5.40 -0.32 16.84
CA MET A 55 5.68 -1.62 17.46
C MET A 55 6.37 -1.49 18.83
N HIS A 56 7.18 -0.45 19.03
CA HIS A 56 7.83 -0.20 20.32
C HIS A 56 6.85 0.13 21.47
N LYS A 57 5.57 0.41 21.19
CA LYS A 57 4.56 0.71 22.21
C LYS A 57 3.89 -0.53 22.84
N GLY A 58 4.33 -1.73 22.46
CA GLY A 58 3.78 -2.99 22.93
C GLY A 58 2.63 -3.49 22.05
N LYS A 59 2.42 -4.83 22.06
CA LYS A 59 1.47 -5.51 21.17
C LYS A 59 0.04 -4.98 21.30
N ASP A 60 -0.43 -4.80 22.53
CA ASP A 60 -1.81 -4.40 22.82
C ASP A 60 -2.16 -2.98 22.37
N ARG A 61 -1.15 -2.12 22.18
CA ARG A 61 -1.32 -0.72 21.77
C ARG A 61 -0.80 -0.44 20.37
N MET A 62 -0.22 -1.43 19.70
CA MET A 62 0.41 -1.24 18.40
C MET A 62 -0.59 -0.72 17.37
N LEU A 63 -1.71 -1.43 17.15
CA LEU A 63 -2.71 -1.06 16.14
C LEU A 63 -3.35 0.30 16.47
N GLN A 64 -3.71 0.51 17.74
CA GLN A 64 -4.22 1.80 18.22
C GLN A 64 -3.23 2.93 17.93
N SER A 65 -1.94 2.73 18.20
CA SER A 65 -0.92 3.75 17.97
C SER A 65 -0.66 4.06 16.49
N VAL A 66 -1.02 3.16 15.58
CA VAL A 66 -0.99 3.40 14.13
C VAL A 66 -2.13 4.33 13.74
N VAL A 67 -3.35 4.04 14.19
CA VAL A 67 -4.56 4.80 13.80
C VAL A 67 -4.68 6.17 14.50
N GLU A 68 -4.07 6.33 15.68
CA GLU A 68 -3.99 7.63 16.38
C GLU A 68 -3.03 8.60 15.70
N ARG A 69 -2.19 8.14 14.77
CA ARG A 69 -1.25 8.99 14.04
C ARG A 69 -1.92 9.66 12.85
N GLY A 70 -2.46 10.85 13.12
CA GLY A 70 -3.00 11.73 12.09
C GLY A 70 -4.40 11.31 11.64
N PHE A 71 -4.79 11.77 10.46
CA PHE A 71 -6.11 11.47 9.91
C PHE A 71 -6.14 10.09 9.27
N TRP A 72 -7.21 9.34 9.54
CA TRP A 72 -7.48 8.04 8.95
C TRP A 72 -8.86 7.99 8.32
N HIS A 73 -8.95 7.43 7.13
CA HIS A 73 -10.22 7.06 6.53
C HIS A 73 -10.85 5.89 7.29
N ASP A 74 -12.17 5.95 7.50
CA ASP A 74 -12.92 4.92 8.25
C ASP A 74 -12.68 3.51 7.72
N CYS A 75 -12.61 3.34 6.39
CA CYS A 75 -12.33 2.03 5.79
C CYS A 75 -10.91 1.53 6.09
N ALA A 76 -9.89 2.38 5.98
CA ALA A 76 -8.51 2.02 6.28
C ALA A 76 -8.31 1.74 7.78
N LYS A 77 -8.94 2.56 8.62
CA LYS A 77 -8.97 2.39 10.07
C LYS A 77 -9.62 1.07 10.46
N GLY A 78 -10.78 0.76 9.88
CA GLY A 78 -11.50 -0.49 10.10
C GLY A 78 -10.65 -1.72 9.79
N ILE A 79 -9.88 -1.71 8.69
CA ILE A 79 -8.97 -2.82 8.36
C ILE A 79 -7.91 -3.01 9.46
N VAL A 80 -7.27 -1.92 9.90
CA VAL A 80 -6.24 -1.98 10.93
C VAL A 80 -6.80 -2.50 12.26
N GLU A 81 -7.98 -2.05 12.66
CA GLU A 81 -8.57 -2.39 13.97
C GLU A 81 -9.23 -3.77 14.00
N THR A 82 -9.71 -4.29 12.86
CA THR A 82 -10.55 -5.51 12.83
C THR A 82 -9.95 -6.67 12.06
N SER A 83 -9.07 -6.42 11.09
CA SER A 83 -8.63 -7.44 10.13
C SER A 83 -7.17 -7.86 10.32
N ILE A 84 -6.35 -7.03 10.96
CA ILE A 84 -4.93 -7.34 11.19
C ILE A 84 -4.78 -8.16 12.47
N LEU A 85 -4.28 -9.38 12.33
CA LEU A 85 -3.92 -10.24 13.45
C LEU A 85 -2.51 -9.88 13.95
N VAL A 86 -2.37 -9.49 15.22
CA VAL A 86 -1.12 -8.95 15.79
C VAL A 86 0.04 -9.96 15.79
N ASP A 87 -0.27 -11.27 15.87
CA ASP A 87 0.71 -12.34 15.96
C ASP A 87 0.91 -13.12 14.64
N SER A 88 0.33 -12.65 13.55
CA SER A 88 0.48 -13.31 12.25
C SER A 88 1.86 -13.04 11.63
N PRO A 89 2.44 -14.02 10.92
CA PRO A 89 3.43 -13.72 9.90
C PRO A 89 2.86 -12.64 8.95
N GLY A 90 3.62 -11.59 8.68
CA GLY A 90 3.21 -10.51 7.78
C GLY A 90 2.42 -9.35 8.41
N THR A 91 2.13 -9.35 9.72
CA THR A 91 1.44 -8.22 10.40
C THR A 91 2.09 -6.87 10.10
N LYS A 92 3.43 -6.83 10.09
CA LYS A 92 4.19 -5.59 9.80
C LYS A 92 3.90 -5.08 8.39
N ASP A 93 3.86 -5.98 7.41
CA ASP A 93 3.60 -5.62 6.02
C ASP A 93 2.15 -5.20 5.84
N GLN A 94 1.19 -5.89 6.47
CA GLN A 94 -0.22 -5.48 6.48
C GLN A 94 -0.40 -4.07 7.05
N ILE A 95 0.27 -3.74 8.17
CA ILE A 95 0.24 -2.39 8.74
C ILE A 95 0.82 -1.37 7.75
N ARG A 96 1.97 -1.67 7.13
CA ARG A 96 2.59 -0.78 6.12
C ARG A 96 1.64 -0.56 4.94
N SER A 97 1.02 -1.62 4.43
CA SER A 97 0.02 -1.55 3.35
C SER A 97 -1.17 -0.69 3.73
N CYS A 98 -1.70 -0.80 4.94
CA CYS A 98 -2.80 0.03 5.43
C CYS A 98 -2.41 1.51 5.55
N ILE A 99 -1.20 1.81 6.02
CA ILE A 99 -0.70 3.19 6.06
C ILE A 99 -0.61 3.76 4.64
N ILE A 100 -0.07 3.00 3.67
CA ILE A 100 0.03 3.42 2.27
C ILE A 100 -1.37 3.67 1.68
N LEU A 101 -2.32 2.75 1.89
CA LEU A 101 -3.70 2.90 1.46
C LEU A 101 -4.34 4.18 2.01
N ASN A 102 -4.18 4.44 3.30
CA ASN A 102 -4.70 5.65 3.93
C ASN A 102 -4.13 6.93 3.30
N GLN A 103 -2.83 6.95 2.98
CA GLN A 103 -2.19 8.07 2.29
C GLN A 103 -2.72 8.25 0.86
N MET A 104 -2.94 7.17 0.12
CA MET A 104 -3.52 7.22 -1.23
C MET A 104 -4.94 7.79 -1.21
N LEU A 105 -5.78 7.32 -0.28
CA LEU A 105 -7.14 7.84 -0.10
C LEU A 105 -7.13 9.33 0.27
N THR A 106 -6.23 9.72 1.18
CA THR A 106 -6.08 11.12 1.60
C THR A 106 -5.65 12.00 0.43
N PHE A 107 -4.67 11.55 -0.34
CA PHE A 107 -4.20 12.24 -1.54
C PHE A 107 -5.33 12.39 -2.56
N TYR A 108 -6.05 11.32 -2.85
CA TYR A 108 -7.15 11.33 -3.82
C TYR A 108 -8.25 12.32 -3.42
N GLN A 109 -8.68 12.32 -2.16
CA GLN A 109 -9.66 13.29 -1.68
C GLN A 109 -9.18 14.74 -1.77
N LYS A 110 -7.89 15.00 -1.46
CA LYS A 110 -7.30 16.33 -1.60
C LYS A 110 -7.26 16.77 -3.07
N ALA A 111 -6.84 15.88 -3.97
CA ALA A 111 -6.79 16.14 -5.41
C ALA A 111 -8.18 16.47 -5.98
N GLN A 112 -9.22 15.74 -5.57
CA GLN A 112 -10.61 16.01 -5.97
C GLN A 112 -11.11 17.38 -5.47
N ARG A 113 -10.73 17.79 -4.25
CA ARG A 113 -11.09 19.12 -3.75
C ARG A 113 -10.42 20.22 -4.56
N SER A 114 -9.14 20.05 -4.89
CA SER A 114 -8.39 21.02 -5.70
C SER A 114 -8.86 21.10 -7.15
N SER A 115 -9.39 20.02 -7.73
CA SER A 115 -9.91 20.03 -9.10
C SER A 115 -11.28 20.69 -9.24
N ARG A 116 -12.05 20.83 -8.15
CA ARG A 116 -13.37 21.51 -8.16
C ARG A 116 -13.28 23.04 -8.18
N PHE A 117 -12.09 23.61 -8.02
CA PHE A 117 -11.84 25.06 -8.07
C PHE A 117 -11.08 25.51 -9.32
N LYS A 118 -11.08 24.68 -10.36
CA LYS A 118 -10.61 25.01 -11.72
C LYS A 118 -11.78 24.84 -12.68
#